data_AF-A0A7R9LYK2-F1
#
_entry.id   AF-A0A7R9LYK2-F1
#
_cell.length_a   1.000
_cell.length_b   1.000
_cell.length_c   1.000
_cell.angle_alpha   90.00
_cell.angle_beta   90.00
_cell.angle_gamma   90.00
#
_symmetry.space_group_name_H-M   'P 1'
#
loop_
_entity.id
_entity.type
_entity.pdbx_description
1 polymer ?
#
loop_
_entity_poly.entity_id
_entity_poly.type
_entity_poly.pdbx_seq_one_letter_code
_entity_poly.pdbx_strand_id
1 'polypeptide(L)'
;IPFIKQALKVSPHKLRLFGSPWSPPAWMKTNHRLNESGYIRGDQYYQSWANYFVKFLDAYKSHDIPVWGLTVENEPLAGLQPHYAFNCLNFTGPAERDFVKLNLGPTLAKAGYTPDVLKLMVFDDNSNFLADFVKPILTDKEAAKYVSGIAYHWYNNNPMGGFPDPFLTEVHNTYPN
;
A
#
# COMPACT_ATOMS: atom_id res chain seq x y z
N ILE A 1 9.38 16.23 7.86
CA ILE A 1 8.69 17.42 7.29
C ILE A 1 9.66 18.51 6.82
N PRO A 2 10.56 19.08 7.64
CA PRO A 2 11.43 20.20 7.20
C PRO A 2 12.26 19.89 5.95
N PHE A 3 12.89 18.70 5.90
CA PHE A 3 13.66 18.28 4.72
C PHE A 3 12.80 18.08 3.46
N ILE A 4 11.55 17.63 3.60
CA ILE A 4 10.62 17.52 2.46
C ILE A 4 10.33 18.92 1.90
N LYS A 5 10.05 19.91 2.77
CA LYS A 5 9.84 21.30 2.35
C LYS A 5 11.08 21.88 1.67
N GLN A 6 12.27 21.57 2.19
CA GLN A 6 13.51 22.01 1.58
C GLN A 6 13.69 21.40 0.18
N ALA A 7 13.47 20.10 0.01
CA ALA A 7 13.52 19.43 -1.29
C ALA A 7 12.52 20.02 -2.29
N LEU A 8 11.29 20.28 -1.86
CA LEU A 8 10.27 20.94 -2.68
C LEU A 8 10.66 22.36 -3.11
N LYS A 9 11.36 23.10 -2.25
CA LYS A 9 11.80 24.47 -2.55
C LYS A 9 12.96 24.53 -3.54
N VAL A 10 13.87 23.56 -3.50
CA VAL A 10 15.09 23.56 -4.34
C VAL A 10 14.90 22.84 -5.67
N SER A 11 13.90 21.96 -5.78
CA SER A 11 13.72 21.18 -7.01
C SER A 11 13.19 22.05 -8.14
N PRO A 12 13.78 21.97 -9.36
CA PRO A 12 13.23 22.61 -10.56
C PRO A 12 12.02 21.83 -11.12
N HIS A 13 11.72 20.65 -10.58
CA HIS A 13 10.64 19.78 -11.02
C HIS A 13 9.57 19.61 -9.95
N LYS A 14 8.33 19.31 -10.37
CA LYS A 14 7.26 18.94 -9.45
C LYS A 14 7.57 17.59 -8.82
N LEU A 15 7.97 17.59 -7.55
CA LEU A 15 8.13 16.36 -6.77
C LEU A 15 6.77 15.77 -6.40
N ARG A 16 6.70 14.44 -6.41
CA ARG A 16 5.55 13.67 -5.94
C ARG A 16 5.93 12.98 -4.63
N LEU A 17 5.24 13.31 -3.55
CA LEU A 17 5.42 12.59 -2.29
C LEU A 17 4.63 11.29 -2.35
N PHE A 18 5.27 10.19 -2.01
CA PHE A 18 4.68 8.86 -1.96
C PHE A 18 4.92 8.27 -0.56
N GLY A 19 3.94 7.57 -0.01
CA GLY A 19 4.02 7.00 1.34
C GLY A 19 3.58 5.54 1.39
N SER A 20 4.10 4.80 2.35
CA SER A 20 3.77 3.40 2.58
C SER A 20 3.85 3.14 4.10
N PRO A 21 2.83 2.55 4.73
CA PRO A 21 2.90 2.18 6.14
C PRO A 21 3.57 0.81 6.32
N TRP A 22 4.34 0.64 7.39
CA TRP A 22 4.92 -0.66 7.78
C TRP A 22 4.10 -1.42 8.82
N SER A 23 3.27 -0.72 9.59
CA SER A 23 2.45 -1.36 10.61
C SER A 23 1.39 -0.39 11.13
N PRO A 24 0.18 -0.89 11.44
CA PRO A 24 -0.76 -0.16 12.27
C PRO A 24 -0.26 -0.11 13.73
N PRO A 25 -0.86 0.75 14.57
CA PRO A 25 -0.62 0.71 16.00
C PRO A 25 -0.79 -0.70 16.57
N ALA A 26 0.10 -1.11 17.49
CA ALA A 26 0.15 -2.47 18.02
C ALA A 26 -1.20 -2.97 18.56
N TRP A 27 -2.01 -2.10 19.16
CA TRP A 27 -3.34 -2.44 19.67
C TRP A 27 -4.38 -2.77 18.59
N MET A 28 -4.09 -2.55 17.31
CA MET A 28 -4.92 -2.99 16.18
C MET A 28 -4.52 -4.38 15.67
N LYS A 29 -3.37 -4.93 16.09
CA LYS A 29 -2.87 -6.23 15.59
C LYS A 29 -3.25 -7.38 16.53
N THR A 30 -3.45 -8.56 15.97
CA THR A 30 -3.72 -9.80 16.72
C THR A 30 -2.60 -10.18 17.68
N ASN A 31 -1.34 -9.87 17.33
CA ASN A 31 -0.17 -10.17 18.14
C ASN A 31 0.20 -9.05 19.14
N HIS A 32 -0.50 -7.92 19.13
CA HIS A 32 -0.21 -6.76 19.97
C HIS A 32 1.23 -6.22 19.87
N ARG A 33 1.90 -6.42 18.72
CA ARG A 33 3.29 -6.01 18.47
C ARG A 33 3.42 -5.33 17.12
N LEU A 34 4.39 -4.42 16.99
CA LEU A 34 4.66 -3.76 15.70
C LEU A 34 5.36 -4.70 14.71
N ASN A 35 6.24 -5.57 15.20
CA ASN A 35 6.92 -6.62 14.45
C ASN A 35 6.20 -7.98 14.63
N GLU A 36 6.83 -9.05 14.13
CA GLU A 36 6.30 -10.42 14.12
C GLU A 36 4.98 -10.59 13.34
N SER A 37 4.64 -11.84 13.02
CA SER A 37 3.41 -12.12 12.29
C SER A 37 2.17 -11.67 13.07
N GLY A 38 1.33 -10.90 12.41
CA GLY A 38 0.08 -10.39 12.95
C GLY A 38 -0.73 -9.65 11.89
N TYR A 39 -2.05 -9.81 11.93
CA TYR A 39 -3.00 -9.13 11.06
C TYR A 39 -3.90 -8.22 11.90
N ILE A 40 -4.69 -7.36 11.25
CA ILE A 40 -5.63 -6.48 11.94
C ILE A 40 -6.68 -7.34 12.64
N ARG A 41 -6.81 -7.20 13.95
CA ARG A 41 -7.80 -7.96 14.74
C ARG A 41 -9.16 -7.31 14.54
N GLY A 42 -10.21 -8.03 14.15
CA GLY A 42 -11.61 -7.57 14.17
C GLY A 42 -11.99 -6.41 13.23
N ASP A 43 -13.24 -6.44 12.74
CA ASP A 43 -13.75 -5.53 11.71
C ASP A 43 -13.65 -4.04 12.09
N GLN A 44 -13.87 -3.69 13.36
CA GLN A 44 -13.79 -2.30 13.83
C GLN A 44 -12.39 -1.67 13.67
N TYR A 45 -11.34 -2.50 13.69
CA TYR A 45 -9.97 -2.02 13.59
C TYR A 45 -9.53 -1.81 12.13
N TYR A 46 -10.13 -2.52 11.17
CA TYR A 46 -9.95 -2.20 9.75
C TYR A 46 -10.46 -0.79 9.43
N GLN A 47 -11.65 -0.43 9.92
CA GLN A 47 -12.15 0.93 9.74
C GLN A 47 -11.27 1.97 10.45
N SER A 48 -10.78 1.65 11.65
CA SER A 48 -9.86 2.53 12.38
C SER A 48 -8.53 2.72 11.63
N TRP A 49 -8.04 1.68 10.97
CA TRP A 49 -6.85 1.74 10.14
C TRP A 49 -7.07 2.58 8.89
N ALA A 50 -8.18 2.41 8.17
CA ALA A 50 -8.53 3.28 7.04
C ALA A 50 -8.63 4.76 7.45
N ASN A 51 -9.20 5.06 8.63
CA ASN A 51 -9.25 6.42 9.16
C ASN A 51 -7.85 6.99 9.48
N TYR A 52 -6.89 6.13 9.81
CA TYR A 52 -5.50 6.54 10.06
C TYR A 52 -4.83 7.06 8.78
N PHE A 53 -5.09 6.46 7.62
CA PHE A 53 -4.62 6.96 6.33
C PHE A 53 -5.11 8.38 6.06
N VAL A 54 -6.40 8.65 6.26
CA VAL A 54 -6.97 10.00 6.10
C VAL A 54 -6.30 10.98 7.05
N LYS A 55 -6.11 10.62 8.32
CA LYS A 55 -5.39 11.48 9.29
C LYS A 55 -3.96 11.77 8.87
N PHE A 56 -3.24 10.80 8.33
CA PHE A 56 -1.90 10.99 7.79
C PHE A 56 -1.90 11.99 6.62
N LEU A 57 -2.81 11.79 5.66
CA LEU A 57 -2.95 12.66 4.49
C LEU A 57 -3.33 14.09 4.88
N ASP A 58 -4.28 14.26 5.79
CA ASP A 58 -4.73 15.57 6.29
C ASP A 58 -3.61 16.28 7.05
N ALA A 59 -2.87 15.57 7.91
CA ALA A 59 -1.76 16.15 8.65
C ALA A 59 -0.67 16.66 7.71
N TYR A 60 -0.26 15.88 6.71
CA TYR A 60 0.73 16.31 5.72
C TYR A 60 0.22 17.48 4.87
N LYS A 61 -1.06 17.44 4.45
CA LYS A 61 -1.71 18.54 3.73
C LYS A 61 -1.74 19.84 4.55
N SER A 62 -1.99 19.78 5.86
CA SER A 62 -1.96 20.96 6.75
C SER A 62 -0.58 21.60 6.88
N HIS A 63 0.47 20.89 6.46
CA HIS A 63 1.83 21.40 6.37
C HIS A 63 2.21 21.81 4.94
N ASP A 64 1.25 21.98 4.02
CA ASP A 64 1.48 22.30 2.60
C ASP A 64 2.27 21.21 1.86
N ILE A 65 2.13 19.95 2.27
CA ILE A 65 2.80 18.80 1.67
C ILE A 65 1.72 17.81 1.20
N PRO A 66 1.12 18.02 0.02
CA PRO A 66 0.16 17.07 -0.52
C PRO A 66 0.87 15.75 -0.89
N VAL A 67 0.33 14.63 -0.41
CA VAL A 67 0.77 13.29 -0.79
C VAL A 67 0.15 12.93 -2.15
N TRP A 68 0.98 12.52 -3.10
CA TRP A 68 0.54 12.16 -4.46
C TRP A 68 -0.01 10.73 -4.53
N GLY A 69 0.57 9.80 -3.78
CA GLY A 69 0.13 8.42 -3.76
C GLY A 69 0.56 7.68 -2.50
N LEU A 70 -0.07 6.53 -2.28
CA LEU A 70 0.20 5.63 -1.17
C LEU A 70 0.16 4.18 -1.65
N THR A 71 0.83 3.29 -0.94
CA THR A 71 0.50 1.86 -0.97
C THR A 71 -0.40 1.47 0.18
N VAL A 72 -1.05 0.31 0.08
CA VAL A 72 -1.92 -0.21 1.15
C VAL A 72 -1.10 -0.69 2.36
N GLU A 73 0.05 -1.30 2.13
CA GLU A 73 0.97 -1.80 3.15
C GLU A 73 2.35 -2.02 2.52
N ASN A 74 3.44 -1.66 3.21
CA ASN A 74 4.79 -2.04 2.82
C ASN A 74 4.99 -3.53 3.04
N GLU A 75 5.38 -4.27 2.00
CA GLU A 75 5.72 -5.69 2.09
C GLU A 75 4.68 -6.52 2.88
N PRO A 76 3.42 -6.59 2.42
CA PRO A 76 2.35 -7.32 3.13
C PRO A 76 2.68 -8.79 3.40
N LEU A 77 3.58 -9.40 2.60
CA LEU A 77 4.02 -10.77 2.79
C LEU A 77 5.07 -10.91 3.92
N ALA A 78 5.76 -9.83 4.30
CA ALA A 78 6.64 -9.81 5.47
C ALA A 78 5.91 -10.21 6.75
N GLY A 79 4.65 -9.78 6.89
CA GLY A 79 3.79 -10.14 8.03
C GLY A 79 3.41 -11.62 8.09
N LEU A 80 3.69 -12.43 7.06
CA LEU A 80 3.53 -13.88 7.10
C LEU A 80 4.69 -14.59 7.81
N GLN A 81 5.86 -13.94 7.93
CA GLN A 81 7.00 -14.50 8.62
C GLN A 81 6.81 -14.42 10.15
N PRO A 82 6.79 -15.56 10.88
CA PRO A 82 6.47 -15.58 12.31
C PRO A 82 7.32 -14.62 13.15
N HIS A 83 8.62 -14.56 12.88
CA HIS A 83 9.59 -13.76 13.64
C HIS A 83 10.20 -12.63 12.80
N TYR A 84 9.40 -11.97 11.95
CA TYR A 84 9.88 -10.81 11.19
C TYR A 84 10.41 -9.73 12.15
N ALA A 85 11.61 -9.23 11.86
CA ALA A 85 12.44 -8.56 12.87
C ALA A 85 11.95 -7.14 13.24
N PHE A 86 11.32 -6.44 12.30
CA PHE A 86 10.86 -5.06 12.46
C PHE A 86 9.39 -4.91 12.06
N ASN A 87 8.90 -3.67 12.02
CA ASN A 87 7.53 -3.33 11.71
C ASN A 87 7.01 -4.06 10.46
N CYS A 88 5.88 -4.76 10.60
CA CYS A 88 5.17 -5.38 9.49
C CYS A 88 3.66 -5.47 9.79
N LEU A 89 2.86 -5.71 8.76
CA LEU A 89 1.48 -6.16 8.85
C LEU A 89 1.25 -7.28 7.84
N ASN A 90 0.53 -8.32 8.25
CA ASN A 90 0.16 -9.41 7.37
C ASN A 90 -1.08 -9.04 6.54
N PHE A 91 -0.92 -9.00 5.22
CA PHE A 91 -2.02 -9.07 4.28
C PHE A 91 -1.77 -10.19 3.26
N THR A 92 -2.83 -10.95 2.97
CA THR A 92 -2.90 -11.77 1.75
C THR A 92 -3.61 -10.97 0.66
N GLY A 93 -3.44 -11.34 -0.62
CA GLY A 93 -4.14 -10.68 -1.73
C GLY A 93 -5.67 -10.53 -1.51
N PRO A 94 -6.39 -11.57 -1.07
CA PRO A 94 -7.82 -11.45 -0.73
C PRO A 94 -8.10 -10.53 0.47
N ALA A 95 -7.24 -10.53 1.49
CA ALA A 95 -7.41 -9.65 2.65
C ALA A 95 -7.15 -8.18 2.29
N GLU A 96 -6.16 -7.90 1.43
CA GLU A 96 -5.91 -6.55 0.91
C GLU A 96 -7.05 -6.08 0.01
N ARG A 97 -7.57 -6.96 -0.87
CA ARG A 97 -8.79 -6.71 -1.66
C ARG A 97 -9.94 -6.26 -0.76
N ASP A 98 -10.22 -7.04 0.29
CA ASP A 98 -11.35 -6.77 1.19
C ASP A 98 -11.14 -5.47 1.96
N PHE A 99 -9.93 -5.20 2.43
CA PHE A 99 -9.60 -3.93 3.09
C PHE A 99 -9.78 -2.73 2.15
N VAL A 100 -9.29 -2.82 0.90
CA VAL A 100 -9.46 -1.77 -0.12
C VAL A 100 -10.94 -1.54 -0.43
N LYS A 101 -11.70 -2.62 -0.68
CA LYS A 101 -13.10 -2.58 -1.06
C LYS A 101 -14.03 -2.09 0.05
N LEU A 102 -13.85 -2.60 1.27
CA LEU A 102 -14.80 -2.44 2.36
C LEU A 102 -14.45 -1.25 3.27
N ASN A 103 -13.17 -0.85 3.34
CA ASN A 103 -12.72 0.16 4.28
C ASN A 103 -11.91 1.28 3.63
N LEU A 104 -10.71 1.00 3.13
CA LEU A 104 -9.75 2.03 2.73
C LEU A 104 -10.26 2.87 1.56
N GLY A 105 -10.70 2.24 0.46
CA GLY A 105 -11.21 2.91 -0.72
C GLY A 105 -12.40 3.84 -0.43
N PRO A 106 -13.50 3.33 0.18
CA PRO A 106 -14.63 4.17 0.58
C PRO A 106 -14.25 5.30 1.55
N THR A 107 -13.33 5.05 2.49
CA THR A 107 -12.89 6.04 3.48
C THR A 107 -12.10 7.17 2.82
N LEU A 108 -11.18 6.84 1.92
CA LEU A 108 -10.42 7.82 1.13
C LEU A 108 -11.36 8.65 0.25
N ALA A 109 -12.25 8.00 -0.49
CA ALA A 109 -13.20 8.69 -1.37
C ALA A 109 -14.12 9.65 -0.59
N LYS A 110 -14.64 9.22 0.57
CA LYS A 110 -15.46 10.06 1.45
C LYS A 110 -14.71 11.28 1.99
N ALA A 111 -13.39 11.15 2.21
CA ALA A 111 -12.52 12.24 2.62
C ALA A 111 -12.04 13.13 1.45
N GLY A 112 -12.47 12.86 0.22
CA GLY A 112 -12.08 13.64 -0.97
C GLY A 112 -10.75 13.21 -1.60
N TYR A 113 -10.22 12.04 -1.22
CA TYR A 113 -9.03 11.43 -1.80
C TYR A 113 -9.41 10.36 -2.83
N THR A 114 -10.14 10.77 -3.87
CA THR A 114 -10.52 9.90 -4.99
C THR A 114 -9.33 9.58 -5.90
N PRO A 115 -9.40 8.56 -6.78
CA PRO A 115 -8.26 8.14 -7.63
C PRO A 115 -7.68 9.24 -8.54
N ASP A 116 -8.44 10.29 -8.85
CA ASP A 116 -7.95 11.47 -9.57
C ASP A 116 -7.08 12.40 -8.70
N VAL A 117 -7.29 12.38 -7.38
CA VAL A 117 -6.56 13.20 -6.38
C VAL A 117 -5.38 12.44 -5.77
N LEU A 118 -5.58 11.17 -5.41
CA LEU A 118 -4.60 10.33 -4.71
C LEU A 118 -4.42 8.99 -5.44
N LYS A 119 -3.18 8.61 -5.75
CA LYS A 119 -2.87 7.32 -6.37
C LYS A 119 -2.67 6.24 -5.31
N LEU A 120 -3.69 5.40 -5.10
CA LEU A 120 -3.57 4.23 -4.25
C LEU A 120 -2.98 3.06 -5.05
N MET A 121 -1.88 2.50 -4.59
CA MET A 121 -1.24 1.33 -5.19
C MET A 121 -1.34 0.12 -4.26
N VAL A 122 -1.38 -1.07 -4.83
CA VAL A 122 -1.47 -2.34 -4.09
C VAL A 122 -0.17 -3.13 -4.21
N PHE A 123 -0.04 -4.19 -3.41
CA PHE A 123 1.11 -5.11 -3.36
C PHE A 123 2.35 -4.57 -2.62
N ASP A 124 3.17 -3.70 -3.22
CA ASP A 124 4.36 -3.10 -2.56
C ASP A 124 5.35 -4.13 -1.97
N ASP A 125 5.58 -5.23 -2.70
CA ASP A 125 6.49 -6.31 -2.31
C ASP A 125 7.26 -6.84 -3.53
N ASN A 126 8.09 -7.85 -3.34
CA ASN A 126 8.99 -8.43 -4.34
C ASN A 126 8.24 -9.02 -5.54
N SER A 127 8.71 -8.72 -6.76
CA SER A 127 8.00 -9.04 -8.02
C SER A 127 7.63 -10.51 -8.22
N ASN A 128 8.33 -11.45 -7.57
CA ASN A 128 8.12 -12.89 -7.72
C ASN A 128 6.77 -13.41 -7.17
N PHE A 129 6.02 -12.61 -6.40
CA PHE A 129 4.67 -12.95 -5.92
C PHE A 129 3.59 -12.05 -6.53
N LEU A 130 3.96 -11.16 -7.44
CA LEU A 130 3.14 -10.03 -7.85
C LEU A 130 1.83 -10.47 -8.53
N ALA A 131 1.92 -11.37 -9.52
CA ALA A 131 0.75 -11.81 -10.30
C ALA A 131 -0.33 -12.48 -9.43
N ASP A 132 0.07 -13.42 -8.58
CA ASP A 132 -0.84 -14.15 -7.70
C ASP A 132 -1.45 -13.25 -6.63
N PHE A 133 -0.67 -12.31 -6.08
CA PHE A 133 -1.14 -11.42 -5.03
C PHE A 133 -2.18 -10.42 -5.56
N VAL A 134 -1.94 -9.80 -6.71
CA VAL A 134 -2.82 -8.74 -7.25
C VAL A 134 -4.07 -9.29 -7.94
N LYS A 135 -4.05 -10.53 -8.44
CA LYS A 135 -5.18 -11.16 -9.11
C LYS A 135 -6.52 -11.03 -8.36
N PRO A 136 -6.66 -11.40 -7.07
CA PRO A 136 -7.92 -11.23 -6.35
C PRO A 136 -8.35 -9.76 -6.21
N ILE A 137 -7.41 -8.82 -6.21
CA ILE A 137 -7.68 -7.39 -6.07
C ILE A 137 -8.19 -6.80 -7.39
N LEU A 138 -7.47 -7.06 -8.48
CA LEU A 138 -7.75 -6.46 -9.80
C LEU A 138 -8.94 -7.10 -10.51
N THR A 139 -9.30 -8.34 -10.16
CA THR A 139 -10.49 -9.01 -10.71
C THR A 139 -11.79 -8.65 -9.96
N ASP A 140 -11.71 -8.08 -8.75
CA ASP A 140 -12.87 -7.58 -8.02
C ASP A 140 -13.10 -6.09 -8.35
N LYS A 141 -14.11 -5.81 -9.17
CA LYS A 141 -14.44 -4.44 -9.62
C LYS A 141 -14.68 -3.46 -8.48
N GLU A 142 -15.16 -3.92 -7.32
CA GLU A 142 -15.41 -3.07 -6.16
C GLU A 142 -14.14 -2.68 -5.43
N ALA A 143 -13.08 -3.48 -5.51
CA ALA A 143 -11.74 -3.11 -5.06
C ALA A 143 -11.00 -2.30 -6.14
N ALA A 144 -10.95 -2.84 -7.36
CA ALA A 144 -10.18 -2.30 -8.48
C ALA A 144 -10.52 -0.85 -8.81
N LYS A 145 -11.78 -0.41 -8.62
CA LYS A 145 -12.18 0.99 -8.85
C LYS A 145 -11.45 2.03 -7.99
N TYR A 146 -10.81 1.60 -6.89
CA TYR A 146 -10.00 2.46 -6.02
C TYR A 146 -8.50 2.37 -6.30
N VAL A 147 -8.06 1.36 -7.04
CA VAL A 147 -6.64 1.07 -7.29
C VAL A 147 -6.18 1.83 -8.52
N SER A 148 -5.08 2.55 -8.39
CA SER A 148 -4.45 3.33 -9.47
C SER A 148 -3.22 2.65 -10.08
N GLY A 149 -2.75 1.56 -9.49
CA GLY A 149 -1.58 0.82 -9.97
C GLY A 149 -1.07 -0.21 -8.96
N ILE A 150 0.04 -0.83 -9.31
CA ILE A 150 0.72 -1.87 -8.52
C ILE A 150 2.12 -1.36 -8.19
N ALA A 151 2.50 -1.42 -6.92
CA ALA A 151 3.85 -1.14 -6.47
C ALA A 151 4.64 -2.45 -6.32
N TYR A 152 5.95 -2.43 -6.54
CA TYR A 152 6.79 -3.62 -6.40
C TYR A 152 8.22 -3.29 -5.96
N HIS A 153 8.86 -4.25 -5.31
CA HIS A 153 10.26 -4.24 -4.88
C HIS A 153 11.09 -5.22 -5.72
N TRP A 154 12.41 -5.05 -5.67
CA TRP A 154 13.40 -5.81 -6.45
C TRP A 154 14.52 -6.40 -5.59
N TYR A 155 14.28 -6.60 -4.29
CA TYR A 155 15.30 -7.12 -3.37
C TYR A 155 15.63 -8.59 -3.64
N ASN A 156 14.61 -9.38 -3.96
CA ASN A 156 14.80 -10.72 -4.47
C ASN A 156 15.14 -10.64 -5.95
N ASN A 157 16.38 -11.00 -6.30
CA ASN A 157 16.76 -11.20 -7.70
C ASN A 157 15.71 -12.09 -8.36
N ASN A 158 15.17 -11.65 -9.50
CA ASN A 158 14.25 -12.44 -10.30
C ASN A 158 14.83 -13.85 -10.51
N PRO A 159 14.26 -14.90 -9.89
CA PRO A 159 14.81 -16.26 -9.95
C PRO A 159 14.77 -16.84 -11.36
N MET A 160 13.93 -16.27 -12.24
CA MET A 160 13.83 -16.67 -13.65
C MET A 160 14.90 -16.03 -14.53
N GLY A 161 15.61 -15.01 -14.04
CA GLY A 161 16.48 -14.17 -14.87
C GLY A 161 15.72 -13.41 -15.97
N GLY A 162 16.43 -12.51 -16.67
CA GLY A 162 15.88 -11.79 -17.83
C GLY A 162 15.45 -10.34 -17.54
N PHE A 163 15.59 -9.52 -18.59
CA PHE A 163 15.09 -8.14 -18.67
C PHE A 163 14.24 -7.99 -19.94
N PRO A 164 13.01 -7.45 -19.86
CA PRO A 164 12.32 -7.02 -18.63
C PRO A 164 11.95 -8.20 -17.72
N ASP A 165 11.66 -7.92 -16.45
CA ASP A 165 11.21 -8.92 -15.47
C ASP A 165 9.94 -9.64 -16.00
N PRO A 166 9.95 -10.97 -16.14
CA PRO A 166 8.83 -11.73 -16.68
C PRO A 166 7.56 -11.57 -15.82
N PHE A 167 7.67 -11.38 -14.50
CA PHE A 167 6.52 -11.17 -13.64
C PHE A 167 5.82 -9.84 -13.92
N LEU A 168 6.61 -8.79 -14.22
CA LEU A 168 6.06 -7.49 -14.63
C LEU A 168 5.39 -7.58 -16.00
N THR A 169 6.00 -8.35 -16.92
CA THR A 169 5.47 -8.55 -18.27
C THR A 169 4.13 -9.30 -18.23
N GLU A 170 4.04 -10.37 -17.42
CA GLU A 170 2.81 -11.13 -17.21
C GLU A 170 1.68 -10.24 -16.70
N VAL A 171 1.95 -9.44 -15.67
CA VAL A 171 0.96 -8.58 -15.05
C VAL A 171 0.53 -7.45 -15.98
N HIS A 172 1.45 -6.83 -16.71
CA HIS A 172 1.10 -5.82 -17.70
C HIS A 172 0.21 -6.40 -18.80
N ASN A 173 0.52 -7.59 -19.31
CA ASN A 173 -0.28 -8.24 -20.35
C ASN A 173 -1.68 -8.64 -19.84
N THR A 174 -1.78 -9.02 -18.56
CA THR A 174 -3.05 -9.44 -17.95
C THR A 174 -3.92 -8.25 -17.54
N TYR A 175 -3.30 -7.18 -17.03
CA TYR A 175 -3.94 -5.97 -16.51
C TYR A 175 -3.28 -4.72 -17.12
N PRO A 176 -3.55 -4.39 -18.39
CA PRO A 176 -2.82 -3.35 -19.11
C PRO A 176 -3.20 -1.91 -18.73
N ASN A 177 -4.22 -1.70 -17.90
CA ASN A 177 -4.77 -0.39 -17.53
C ASN A 177 -4.71 -0.15 -16.03
#